data_AF-C1BIR2-F1
#
_entry.id   AF-C1BIR2-F1
#
_cell.length_a   1.000
_cell.length_b   1.000
_cell.length_c   1.000
_cell.angle_alpha   90.00
_cell.angle_beta   90.00
_cell.angle_gamma   90.00
#
_symmetry.space_group_name_H-M   'P 1'
#
loop_
_entity.id
_entity.type
_entity.pdbx_description
1 polymer ?
#
loop_
_entity_poly.entity_id
_entity_poly.type
_entity_poly.pdbx_seq_one_letter_code
_entity_poly.pdbx_strand_id
1 'polypeptide(L)'
;MGTFMATLAALRLSGMDRLLKKCCIRSSLVKKCLAECLGVFIIIVFGCGSVAQVVTSKDKAGQYLSINLGFALGTTFGIHVSRGVSGAHLNPAVTLSLCFLGRHPWFDLPFYALSQLLGAFLAAATVALQYYGTESIKTCSLPHYWYCCGQFRLVPCVCV
;
A
#
# COMPACT_ATOMS: atom_id res chain seq x y z
N MET A 1 35.51 21.62 24.50
CA MET A 1 34.55 20.48 24.53
C MET A 1 33.66 20.38 23.29
N GLY A 2 33.25 21.49 22.62
CA GLY A 2 32.31 21.43 21.49
C GLY A 2 32.83 20.81 20.18
N THR A 3 34.12 20.94 19.87
CA THR A 3 34.72 20.40 18.63
C THR A 3 34.83 18.88 18.61
N PHE A 4 35.02 18.23 19.76
CA PHE A 4 35.15 16.76 19.85
C PHE A 4 33.81 16.04 19.61
N MET A 5 32.69 16.62 20.07
CA MET A 5 31.34 16.12 19.80
C MET A 5 30.93 16.34 18.33
N ALA A 6 31.35 17.45 17.72
CA ALA A 6 31.11 17.72 16.30
C ALA A 6 31.85 16.71 15.39
N THR A 7 33.09 16.35 15.71
CA THR A 7 33.85 15.35 14.95
C THR A 7 33.30 13.93 15.16
N LEU A 8 32.83 13.59 16.38
CA LEU A 8 32.14 12.32 16.65
C LEU A 8 30.81 12.20 15.89
N ALA A 9 30.04 13.29 15.80
CA ALA A 9 28.82 13.35 14.98
C ALA A 9 29.14 13.20 13.48
N ALA A 10 30.19 13.85 12.99
CA ALA A 10 30.65 13.72 11.61
C ALA A 10 31.17 12.30 11.28
N LEU A 11 31.85 11.63 12.22
CA LEU A 11 32.31 10.24 12.06
C LEU A 11 31.12 9.26 12.05
N ARG A 12 30.11 9.51 12.89
CA ARG A 12 28.86 8.72 12.96
C ARG A 12 28.02 8.88 11.68
N LEU A 13 27.95 10.11 11.14
CA LEU A 13 27.35 10.40 9.83
C LEU A 13 28.10 9.69 8.69
N SER A 14 29.44 9.74 8.66
CA SER A 14 30.26 9.08 7.63
C SER A 14 30.12 7.55 7.61
N GLY A 15 29.90 6.91 8.77
CA GLY A 15 29.59 5.49 8.88
C GLY A 15 28.19 5.16 8.34
N MET A 16 27.18 5.94 8.72
CA MET A 16 25.82 5.81 8.22
C MET A 16 25.75 6.02 6.71
N ASP A 17 26.48 6.99 6.16
CA ASP A 17 26.54 7.26 4.72
C ASP A 17 27.13 6.08 3.92
N ARG A 18 28.13 5.38 4.47
CA ARG A 18 28.69 4.15 3.83
C ARG A 18 27.71 2.98 3.87
N LEU A 19 26.95 2.82 4.96
CA LEU A 19 25.91 1.79 5.06
C LEU A 19 24.73 2.10 4.13
N LEU A 20 24.29 3.36 4.07
CA LEU A 20 23.29 3.83 3.12
C LEU A 20 23.75 3.63 1.68
N LYS A 21 25.03 3.85 1.37
CA LYS A 21 25.61 3.56 0.04
C LYS A 21 25.56 2.07 -0.33
N LYS A 22 25.67 1.16 0.65
CA LYS A 22 25.53 -0.30 0.45
C LYS A 22 24.07 -0.73 0.29
N CYS A 23 23.13 -0.11 1.01
CA CYS A 23 21.69 -0.39 0.88
C CYS A 23 21.01 0.35 -0.28
N CYS A 24 21.72 1.27 -0.94
CA CYS A 24 21.19 2.04 -2.06
C CYS A 24 20.97 1.15 -3.29
N ILE A 25 19.73 0.70 -3.46
CA ILE A 25 19.24 0.02 -4.66
C ILE A 25 19.67 0.82 -5.90
N ARG A 26 20.41 0.19 -6.82
CA ARG A 26 20.97 0.89 -7.99
C ARG A 26 19.92 1.11 -9.07
N SER A 27 18.98 0.19 -9.24
CA SER A 27 17.98 0.30 -10.31
C SER A 27 16.84 1.24 -9.89
N SER A 28 16.54 2.19 -10.77
CA SER A 28 15.41 3.11 -10.58
C SER A 28 14.08 2.35 -10.57
N LEU A 29 13.93 1.35 -11.45
CA LEU A 29 12.73 0.51 -11.56
C LEU A 29 12.37 -0.21 -10.25
N VAL A 30 13.31 -0.89 -9.59
CA VAL A 30 13.01 -1.63 -8.34
C VAL A 30 12.60 -0.67 -7.22
N LYS A 31 13.21 0.52 -7.14
CA LYS A 31 12.77 1.55 -6.18
C LYS A 31 11.33 1.98 -6.43
N LYS A 32 10.95 2.18 -7.69
CA LYS A 32 9.58 2.56 -8.06
C LYS A 32 8.59 1.43 -7.74
N CYS A 33 8.90 0.18 -8.10
CA CYS A 33 8.07 -0.98 -7.78
C CYS A 33 7.91 -1.18 -6.27
N LEU A 34 8.96 -1.01 -5.46
CA LEU A 34 8.86 -1.09 -4.01
C LEU A 34 8.00 0.05 -3.42
N ALA A 35 8.15 1.27 -3.95
CA ALA A 35 7.34 2.40 -3.53
C ALA A 35 5.85 2.17 -3.87
N GLU A 36 5.53 1.64 -5.05
CA GLU A 36 4.18 1.29 -5.46
C GLU A 36 3.60 0.17 -4.59
N CYS A 37 4.37 -0.90 -4.35
CA CYS A 37 3.97 -2.00 -3.47
C CYS A 37 3.63 -1.51 -2.05
N LEU A 38 4.47 -0.67 -1.46
CA LEU A 38 4.23 -0.09 -0.14
C LEU A 38 3.01 0.85 -0.11
N GLY A 39 2.83 1.66 -1.15
CA GLY A 39 1.69 2.57 -1.22
C GLY A 39 0.37 1.81 -1.34
N VAL A 40 0.31 0.78 -2.18
CA VAL A 40 -0.87 -0.11 -2.29
C VAL A 40 -1.10 -0.87 -1.01
N PHE A 41 -0.05 -1.36 -0.36
CA PHE A 41 -0.17 -2.04 0.93
C PHE A 41 -0.87 -1.16 1.96
N ILE A 42 -0.47 0.11 2.08
CA ILE A 42 -1.10 1.07 3.00
C ILE A 42 -2.57 1.30 2.64
N ILE A 43 -2.88 1.52 1.36
CA ILE A 43 -4.28 1.74 0.91
C ILE A 43 -5.17 0.57 1.33
N ILE A 44 -4.73 -0.67 1.07
CA ILE A 44 -5.52 -1.86 1.33
C ILE A 44 -5.63 -2.16 2.82
N VAL A 45 -4.55 -2.00 3.61
CA VAL A 45 -4.61 -2.21 5.06
C VAL A 45 -5.61 -1.25 5.72
N PHE A 46 -5.59 0.03 5.37
CA PHE A 46 -6.53 1.00 5.96
C PHE A 46 -7.95 0.85 5.39
N GLY A 47 -8.09 0.68 4.07
CA GLY A 47 -9.37 0.49 3.40
C GLY A 47 -10.06 -0.80 3.82
N CYS A 48 -9.48 -1.95 3.47
CA CYS A 48 -10.06 -3.26 3.81
C CYS A 48 -10.08 -3.53 5.32
N GLY A 49 -9.12 -2.99 6.09
CA GLY A 49 -9.14 -3.07 7.55
C GLY A 49 -10.34 -2.35 8.18
N SER A 50 -10.72 -1.18 7.64
CA SER A 50 -11.91 -0.46 8.10
C SER A 50 -13.20 -1.23 7.78
N VAL A 51 -13.28 -1.89 6.62
CA VAL A 51 -14.41 -2.77 6.25
C VAL A 51 -14.48 -3.96 7.19
N ALA A 52 -13.34 -4.62 7.45
CA ALA A 52 -13.27 -5.75 8.36
C ALA A 52 -13.71 -5.38 9.79
N GLN A 53 -13.37 -4.17 10.25
CA GLN A 53 -13.79 -3.66 11.56
C GLN A 53 -15.31 -3.51 11.65
N VAL A 54 -15.94 -2.91 10.63
CA VAL A 54 -17.40 -2.70 10.59
C VAL A 54 -18.14 -4.04 10.56
N VAL A 55 -17.72 -4.95 9.68
CA VAL A 55 -18.36 -6.27 9.50
C VAL A 55 -18.21 -7.12 10.76
N THR A 56 -17.01 -7.17 11.34
CA THR A 56 -16.73 -7.97 12.54
C THR A 56 -17.49 -7.45 13.76
N SER A 57 -17.64 -6.14 13.86
CA SER A 57 -18.32 -5.49 14.99
C SER A 57 -19.84 -5.42 14.84
N LYS A 58 -20.41 -5.93 13.74
CA LYS A 58 -21.85 -5.82 13.41
C LYS A 58 -22.34 -4.36 13.52
N ASP A 59 -21.62 -3.45 12.88
CA ASP A 59 -21.90 -2.00 12.83
C ASP A 59 -21.85 -1.25 14.17
N LYS A 60 -21.33 -1.87 15.24
CA LYS A 60 -21.20 -1.23 16.57
C LYS A 60 -19.95 -0.37 16.73
N ALA A 61 -18.86 -0.72 16.04
CA ALA A 61 -17.56 -0.04 16.15
C ALA A 61 -17.16 0.70 14.86
N GLY A 62 -18.09 0.88 13.93
CA GLY A 62 -17.88 1.61 12.69
C GLY A 62 -19.12 1.61 11.81
N GLN A 63 -19.19 2.57 10.89
CA GLN A 63 -20.30 2.77 9.95
C GLN A 63 -19.74 3.00 8.54
N TYR A 64 -20.60 3.17 7.54
CA TYR A 64 -20.18 3.52 6.18
C TYR A 64 -19.25 4.74 6.12
N LEU A 65 -19.43 5.72 7.00
CA LEU A 65 -18.56 6.90 7.09
C LEU A 65 -17.12 6.51 7.47
N SER A 66 -16.92 5.57 8.39
CA SER A 66 -15.58 5.13 8.77
C SER A 66 -14.87 4.37 7.65
N ILE A 67 -15.62 3.66 6.79
CA ILE A 67 -15.06 3.01 5.60
C ILE A 67 -14.57 4.06 4.61
N ASN A 68 -15.40 5.07 4.32
CA ASN A 68 -15.02 6.14 3.39
C ASN A 68 -13.80 6.92 3.89
N LEU A 69 -13.74 7.23 5.20
CA LEU A 69 -12.56 7.85 5.81
C LEU A 69 -11.34 6.94 5.78
N GLY A 70 -11.49 5.63 6.02
CA GLY A 70 -10.41 4.65 5.95
C GLY A 70 -9.75 4.63 4.57
N PHE A 71 -10.56 4.60 3.51
CA PHE A 71 -10.05 4.67 2.13
C PHE A 71 -9.44 6.03 1.79
N ALA A 72 -10.04 7.14 2.21
CA ALA A 72 -9.51 8.47 1.93
C ALA A 72 -8.15 8.70 2.61
N LEU A 73 -8.03 8.33 3.89
CA LEU A 73 -6.79 8.43 4.65
C LEU A 73 -5.73 7.44 4.13
N GLY A 74 -6.13 6.20 3.84
CA GLY A 74 -5.25 5.19 3.25
C GLY A 74 -4.66 5.65 1.91
N THR A 75 -5.49 6.23 1.04
CA THR A 75 -5.05 6.82 -0.24
C THR A 75 -4.11 7.99 -0.03
N THR A 76 -4.40 8.89 0.89
CA THR A 76 -3.55 10.05 1.19
C THR A 76 -2.16 9.61 1.69
N PHE A 77 -2.11 8.65 2.60
CA PHE A 77 -0.84 8.10 3.10
C PHE A 77 -0.09 7.30 2.04
N GLY A 78 -0.79 6.50 1.24
CA GLY A 78 -0.20 5.78 0.11
C GLY A 78 0.47 6.73 -0.89
N ILE A 79 -0.22 7.81 -1.25
CA ILE A 79 0.35 8.85 -2.14
C ILE A 79 1.55 9.51 -1.49
N HIS A 80 1.47 9.87 -0.20
CA HIS A 80 2.56 10.54 0.49
C HIS A 80 3.86 9.71 0.50
N VAL A 81 3.74 8.39 0.68
CA VAL A 81 4.89 7.47 0.69
C VAL A 81 5.47 7.27 -0.72
N SER A 82 4.62 7.12 -1.75
CA SER A 82 5.07 6.70 -3.08
C SER A 82 5.39 7.85 -4.03
N ARG A 83 4.86 9.06 -3.78
CA ARG A 83 4.94 10.19 -4.72
C ARG A 83 6.36 10.65 -5.01
N GLY A 84 7.27 10.57 -4.03
CA GLY A 84 8.66 11.00 -4.19
C GLY A 84 9.52 10.07 -5.06
N VAL A 85 9.07 8.84 -5.32
CA VAL A 85 9.88 7.80 -5.98
C VAL A 85 9.26 7.33 -7.29
N SER A 86 8.01 6.83 -7.26
CA SER A 86 7.32 6.25 -8.42
C SER A 86 6.38 7.22 -9.13
N GLY A 87 5.99 8.30 -8.47
CA GLY A 87 4.92 9.20 -8.92
C GLY A 87 3.55 8.86 -8.34
N ALA A 88 3.46 7.85 -7.47
CA ALA A 88 2.25 7.37 -6.81
C ALA A 88 1.12 7.06 -7.81
N HIS A 89 1.35 6.10 -8.70
CA HIS A 89 0.26 5.59 -9.53
C HIS A 89 -0.71 4.80 -8.69
N LEU A 90 -0.15 3.95 -7.82
CA LEU A 90 -0.81 3.07 -6.87
C LEU A 90 -1.83 2.14 -7.50
N ASN A 91 -1.98 2.16 -8.82
CA ASN A 91 -3.06 1.51 -9.52
C ASN A 91 -2.68 1.15 -10.95
N PRO A 92 -2.95 -0.08 -11.43
CA PRO A 92 -2.59 -0.50 -12.77
C PRO A 92 -3.45 0.20 -13.84
N ALA A 93 -4.71 0.54 -13.57
CA ALA A 93 -5.55 1.35 -14.45
C ALA A 93 -5.05 2.80 -14.57
N VAL A 94 -4.56 3.40 -13.48
CA VAL A 94 -3.92 4.73 -13.52
C VAL A 94 -2.61 4.66 -14.27
N THR A 95 -1.81 3.62 -14.02
CA THR A 95 -0.53 3.38 -14.74
C THR A 95 -0.79 3.22 -16.25
N LEU A 96 -1.81 2.43 -16.61
CA LEU A 96 -2.24 2.23 -18.00
C LEU A 96 -2.70 3.54 -18.64
N SER A 97 -3.49 4.34 -17.93
CA SER A 97 -3.94 5.66 -18.41
C SER A 97 -2.74 6.58 -18.68
N LEU A 98 -1.73 6.60 -17.80
CA LEU A 98 -0.51 7.38 -17.99
C LEU A 98 0.35 6.87 -19.16
N CYS A 99 0.33 5.56 -19.44
CA CYS A 99 0.94 5.00 -20.65
C CYS A 99 0.21 5.46 -21.93
N PHE A 100 -1.12 5.49 -21.93
CA PHE A 100 -1.90 6.03 -23.05
C PHE A 100 -1.64 7.52 -23.30
N LEU A 101 -1.46 8.31 -22.24
CA LEU A 101 -1.09 9.73 -22.35
C LEU A 101 0.38 9.96 -22.72
N GLY A 102 1.18 8.91 -22.92
CA GLY A 102 2.61 9.02 -23.25
C GLY A 102 3.49 9.52 -22.10
N ARG A 103 2.97 9.52 -20.86
CA ARG A 103 3.69 10.00 -19.67
C ARG A 103 4.49 8.88 -18.98
N HIS A 104 4.26 7.62 -19.35
CA HIS A 104 4.93 6.46 -18.77
C HIS A 104 5.27 5.41 -19.86
N PRO A 105 6.47 4.80 -19.82
CA PRO A 105 6.84 3.78 -20.80
C PRO A 105 6.01 2.50 -20.66
N TRP A 106 5.61 1.93 -21.81
CA TRP A 106 4.79 0.72 -21.89
C TRP A 106 5.48 -0.53 -21.31
N PHE A 107 6.81 -0.59 -21.41
CA PHE A 107 7.59 -1.72 -20.87
C PHE A 107 7.58 -1.79 -19.34
N ASP A 108 7.39 -0.66 -18.65
CA ASP A 108 7.39 -0.62 -17.18
C ASP A 108 6.02 -1.01 -16.60
N LEU A 109 4.94 -0.95 -17.40
CA LEU A 109 3.58 -1.26 -16.98
C LEU A 109 3.41 -2.64 -16.31
N PRO A 110 3.87 -3.77 -16.89
CA PRO A 110 3.71 -5.08 -16.25
C PRO A 110 4.46 -5.20 -14.92
N PHE A 111 5.61 -4.51 -14.78
CA PHE A 111 6.36 -4.51 -13.53
C PHE A 111 5.64 -3.73 -12.42
N TYR A 112 5.01 -2.61 -12.77
CA TYR A 112 4.18 -1.84 -11.84
C TYR A 112 2.95 -2.65 -11.42
N ALA A 113 2.23 -3.21 -12.39
CA ALA A 113 1.05 -4.03 -12.12
C ALA A 113 1.36 -5.22 -11.19
N LEU A 114 2.47 -5.92 -11.44
CA LEU A 114 2.90 -7.02 -10.56
C LEU A 114 3.23 -6.52 -9.14
N SER A 115 3.92 -5.38 -9.02
CA SER A 115 4.26 -4.81 -7.71
C SER A 115 3.04 -4.33 -6.92
N GLN A 116 2.04 -3.77 -7.60
CA GLN A 116 0.78 -3.33 -7.01
C GLN A 116 -0.04 -4.54 -6.54
N LEU A 117 -0.11 -5.61 -7.36
CA LEU A 117 -0.76 -6.86 -6.99
C LEU A 117 -0.10 -7.53 -5.78
N LEU A 118 1.24 -7.55 -5.72
CA LEU A 118 1.97 -8.07 -4.57
C LEU A 118 1.69 -7.25 -3.30
N GLY A 119 1.65 -5.92 -3.40
CA GLY A 119 1.29 -5.05 -2.28
C GLY A 119 -0.12 -5.30 -1.76
N ALA A 120 -1.09 -5.42 -2.67
CA ALA A 120 -2.48 -5.73 -2.33
C ALA A 120 -2.62 -7.12 -1.69
N PHE A 121 -1.94 -8.12 -2.23
CA PHE A 121 -1.95 -9.48 -1.69
C PHE A 121 -1.37 -9.55 -0.27
N LEU A 122 -0.23 -8.91 -0.04
CA LEU A 122 0.39 -8.85 1.29
C LEU A 122 -0.50 -8.11 2.30
N ALA A 123 -1.16 -7.03 1.88
CA ALA A 123 -2.10 -6.30 2.73
C ALA A 123 -3.36 -7.11 3.05
N ALA A 124 -3.91 -7.84 2.07
CA ALA A 124 -5.04 -8.73 2.32
C ALA A 124 -4.65 -9.84 3.30
N ALA A 125 -3.46 -10.41 3.16
CA ALA A 125 -2.94 -11.42 4.07
C ALA A 125 -2.77 -10.87 5.50
N THR A 126 -2.24 -9.65 5.68
CA THR A 126 -2.09 -9.05 7.01
C THR A 126 -3.44 -8.74 7.66
N VAL A 127 -4.42 -8.23 6.91
CA VAL A 127 -5.79 -8.01 7.42
C VAL A 127 -6.43 -9.36 7.79
N ALA A 128 -6.28 -10.39 6.95
CA ALA A 128 -6.81 -11.73 7.25
C ALA A 128 -6.18 -12.32 8.53
N LEU A 129 -4.87 -12.19 8.71
CA LEU A 129 -4.17 -12.62 9.93
C LEU A 129 -4.66 -11.86 11.17
N GLN A 130 -4.85 -10.54 11.05
CA GLN A 130 -5.30 -9.70 12.17
C GLN A 130 -6.69 -10.11 12.68
N TYR A 131 -7.59 -10.52 11.79
CA TYR A 131 -8.96 -10.89 12.13
C TYR A 131 -9.22 -12.40 12.16
N TYR A 132 -8.18 -13.24 12.05
CA TYR A 132 -8.26 -14.70 11.96
C TYR A 132 -9.01 -15.36 13.13
N GLY A 133 -8.94 -14.76 14.33
CA GLY A 133 -9.62 -15.27 15.53
C GLY A 133 -11.12 -14.98 15.60
N THR A 134 -11.70 -14.28 14.62
CA THR A 134 -13.10 -13.85 14.66
C THR A 134 -13.99 -14.75 13.82
N GLU A 135 -14.97 -15.40 14.47
CA GLU A 135 -15.95 -16.33 13.87
C GLU A 135 -16.69 -15.72 12.66
N SER A 136 -16.79 -14.39 12.57
CA SER A 136 -17.39 -13.65 11.46
C SER A 136 -16.67 -13.83 10.11
N ILE A 137 -15.37 -14.15 10.09
CA ILE A 137 -14.66 -14.43 8.83
C ILE A 137 -14.95 -15.84 8.30
N LYS A 138 -15.28 -16.81 9.18
CA LYS A 138 -15.69 -18.14 8.74
C LYS A 138 -17.01 -18.11 7.96
N THR A 139 -17.91 -17.18 8.29
CA THR A 139 -19.14 -16.93 7.52
C THR A 139 -18.89 -16.20 6.20
N CYS A 140 -17.73 -15.57 5.99
CA CYS A 140 -17.36 -15.03 4.67
C CYS A 140 -17.05 -16.14 3.64
N SER A 141 -16.98 -17.41 4.05
CA SER A 141 -16.99 -18.56 3.14
C SER A 141 -18.39 -18.93 2.61
N LEU A 142 -19.47 -18.30 3.07
CA LEU A 142 -20.80 -18.46 2.47
C LEU A 142 -20.86 -17.68 1.15
N PRO A 143 -21.50 -18.22 0.08
CA PRO A 143 -21.48 -17.66 -1.28
C PRO A 143 -21.97 -16.21 -1.38
N HIS A 144 -22.63 -15.68 -0.36
CA HIS A 144 -23.11 -14.30 -0.31
C HIS A 144 -22.08 -13.28 0.25
N TYR A 145 -20.97 -13.71 0.85
CA TYR A 145 -19.88 -12.83 1.35
C TYR A 145 -18.52 -13.08 0.67
N TRP A 146 -18.41 -14.12 -0.18
CA TRP A 146 -17.36 -14.20 -1.22
C TRP A 146 -17.32 -12.95 -2.11
N TYR A 147 -18.44 -12.23 -2.17
CA TYR A 147 -18.59 -10.86 -2.67
C TYR A 147 -17.92 -9.76 -1.83
N CYS A 148 -17.05 -10.08 -0.86
CA CYS A 148 -16.22 -9.09 -0.18
C CYS A 148 -14.72 -9.43 -0.28
N CYS A 149 -14.38 -10.71 -0.37
CA CYS A 149 -13.01 -11.20 -0.54
C CYS A 149 -12.65 -11.47 -2.02
N GLY A 150 -13.63 -11.80 -2.87
CA GLY A 150 -13.51 -11.99 -4.32
C GLY A 150 -14.12 -10.86 -5.16
N GLN A 151 -14.35 -9.70 -4.57
CA GLN A 151 -15.18 -8.65 -5.16
C GLN A 151 -14.40 -7.55 -5.86
N PHE A 152 -13.97 -7.92 -7.05
CA PHE A 152 -13.85 -7.00 -8.18
C PHE A 152 -15.22 -6.45 -8.67
N ARG A 153 -16.35 -6.58 -7.93
CA ARG A 153 -17.70 -6.30 -8.49
C ARG A 153 -18.77 -5.53 -7.70
N LEU A 154 -18.57 -5.01 -6.48
CA LEU A 154 -19.61 -4.18 -5.79
C LEU A 154 -19.09 -2.97 -4.99
N VAL A 155 -17.81 -2.60 -5.12
CA VAL A 155 -17.45 -1.18 -5.03
C VAL A 155 -17.27 -0.72 -6.47
N PRO A 156 -18.25 -0.07 -7.13
CA PRO A 156 -18.08 0.40 -8.49
C PRO A 156 -16.96 1.46 -8.67
N CYS A 157 -16.09 1.68 -7.69
CA CYS A 157 -15.12 2.77 -7.70
C CYS A 157 -13.75 2.48 -7.04
N VAL A 158 -13.38 1.25 -6.71
CA VAL A 158 -11.99 0.96 -6.29
C VAL A 158 -11.32 0.14 -7.38
N CYS A 159 -11.24 0.74 -8.56
CA CYS A 159 -10.01 0.63 -9.34
C CYS A 159 -8.97 1.40 -8.54
N VAL A 160 -8.33 0.71 -7.60
CA VAL A 160 -6.89 0.81 -7.42
C VAL A 160 -6.28 -0.22 -8.36
#